data_AF-A0A661AED0-F1
#
_entry.id   AF-A0A661AED0-F1
#
_cell.length_a   1.000
_cell.length_b   1.000
_cell.length_c   1.000
_cell.angle_alpha   90.00
_cell.angle_beta   90.00
_cell.angle_gamma   90.00
#
_symmetry.space_group_name_H-M   'P 1'
#
loop_
_entity.id
_entity.type
_entity.pdbx_description
1 polymer ?
#
loop_
_entity_poly.entity_id
_entity_poly.type
_entity_poly.pdbx_seq_one_letter_code
_entity_poly.pdbx_strand_id
1 'polypeptide(L)'
;MVDRRKGFPLKKTFKFRLSLFIITITLLLFLLLTFILSIFYQWLFIKKGFLVLGQTGEFLSSAIQNAIVSLLIVIAVFLIGIYVIILYIAKRFTGPILRMERYVKEMSASGEIEPLKFRATDEPVLHSISEGINAIAHRLRRYHKLLKEVLTYLDEGKGDRAQILEKIRREIEE
;
A
#
# COMPACT_ATOMS: atom_id res chain seq x y z
N MET A 1 4.84 -33.00 -4.55
CA MET A 1 5.36 -31.62 -4.50
C MET A 1 4.20 -30.67 -4.83
N VAL A 2 3.68 -29.93 -3.84
CA VAL A 2 2.57 -29.01 -4.05
C VAL A 2 3.12 -27.77 -4.74
N ASP A 3 2.69 -27.54 -5.97
CA ASP A 3 3.08 -26.39 -6.78
C ASP A 3 2.61 -25.08 -6.11
N ARG A 4 3.56 -24.40 -5.44
CA ARG A 4 3.34 -23.15 -4.69
C ARG A 4 3.24 -21.90 -5.59
N ARG A 5 3.21 -22.05 -6.92
CA ARG A 5 3.14 -20.94 -7.89
C ARG A 5 1.71 -20.60 -8.37
N LYS A 6 0.67 -20.88 -7.59
CA LYS A 6 -0.67 -20.34 -7.91
C LYS A 6 -0.66 -18.83 -7.67
N GLY A 7 -0.65 -18.06 -8.76
CA GLY A 7 -0.70 -16.61 -8.76
C GLY A 7 -1.78 -16.10 -7.82
N PHE A 8 -1.42 -15.16 -6.95
CA PHE A 8 -2.29 -14.64 -5.89
C PHE A 8 -3.62 -14.16 -6.49
N PRO A 9 -4.76 -14.82 -6.20
CA PRO A 9 -6.06 -14.29 -6.55
C PRO A 9 -6.35 -13.14 -5.57
N LEU A 10 -5.81 -11.97 -5.89
CA LEU A 10 -6.21 -10.68 -5.32
C LEU A 10 -7.74 -10.63 -5.22
N LYS A 11 -8.29 -10.46 -4.02
CA LYS A 11 -9.73 -10.25 -3.82
C LYS A 11 -10.20 -9.10 -4.73
N LYS A 12 -11.33 -9.30 -5.43
CA LYS A 12 -11.91 -8.32 -6.37
C LYS A 12 -12.00 -6.90 -5.76
N THR A 13 -12.28 -6.80 -4.46
CA THR A 13 -12.39 -5.52 -3.74
C THR A 13 -11.07 -4.76 -3.60
N PHE A 14 -9.94 -5.45 -3.42
CA PHE A 14 -8.63 -4.79 -3.37
C PHE A 14 -8.17 -4.36 -4.76
N LYS A 15 -8.40 -5.19 -5.79
CA LYS A 15 -8.19 -4.78 -7.19
C LYS A 15 -9.01 -3.53 -7.52
N PHE A 16 -10.25 -3.46 -7.05
CA PHE A 16 -11.13 -2.33 -7.30
C PHE A 16 -10.61 -1.03 -6.65
N ARG A 17 -10.18 -1.07 -5.38
CA ARG A 17 -9.62 0.13 -4.71
C ARG A 17 -8.30 0.59 -5.32
N LEU A 18 -7.38 -0.34 -5.63
CA LEU A 18 -6.13 -0.01 -6.31
C LEU A 18 -6.39 0.54 -7.72
N SER A 19 -7.32 -0.08 -8.45
CA SER A 19 -7.74 0.39 -9.77
C SER A 19 -8.35 1.79 -9.69
N LEU A 20 -9.22 2.06 -8.72
CA LEU A 20 -9.78 3.40 -8.51
C LEU A 20 -8.66 4.42 -8.23
N PHE A 21 -7.71 4.09 -7.35
CA PHE A 21 -6.59 4.98 -7.05
C PHE A 21 -5.74 5.28 -8.30
N ILE A 22 -5.43 4.27 -9.11
CA ILE A 22 -4.70 4.43 -10.37
C ILE A 22 -5.53 5.26 -11.35
N ILE A 23 -6.84 5.02 -11.46
CA ILE A 23 -7.75 5.80 -12.33
C ILE A 23 -7.78 7.26 -11.88
N THR A 24 -7.90 7.55 -10.58
CA THR A 24 -7.91 8.91 -10.05
C THR A 24 -6.59 9.64 -10.33
N ILE A 25 -5.45 8.99 -10.14
CA ILE A 25 -4.14 9.57 -10.46
C ILE A 25 -4.01 9.82 -11.96
N THR A 26 -4.42 8.86 -12.79
CA THR A 26 -4.38 9.00 -14.25
C THR A 26 -5.27 10.16 -14.72
N LEU A 27 -6.46 10.30 -14.13
CA LEU A 27 -7.37 11.40 -14.41
C LEU A 27 -6.78 12.75 -13.96
N LEU A 28 -6.13 12.80 -12.79
CA LEU A 28 -5.44 14.00 -12.32
C LEU A 28 -4.30 14.40 -13.28
N LEU A 29 -3.50 13.44 -13.72
CA LEU A 29 -2.41 13.68 -14.69
C LEU A 29 -2.96 14.18 -16.03
N PHE A 30 -4.07 13.62 -16.50
CA PHE A 30 -4.73 14.06 -17.73
C PHE A 30 -5.28 15.50 -17.61
N LEU A 31 -5.86 15.83 -16.45
CA LEU A 31 -6.37 17.18 -16.17
C LEU A 31 -5.21 18.20 -16.14
N LEU A 32 -4.09 17.82 -15.53
CA LEU A 32 -2.88 18.65 -15.47
C LEU A 32 -2.24 18.84 -16.86
N LEU A 33 -2.22 17.79 -17.68
CA LEU A 33 -1.81 17.88 -19.09
C LEU A 33 -2.72 18.81 -19.89
N THR A 34 -4.03 18.70 -19.70
CA THR A 34 -5.02 19.56 -20.38
C THR A 34 -4.85 21.03 -19.97
N PHE A 35 -4.59 21.28 -18.68
CA PHE A 35 -4.31 22.61 -18.15
C PHE A 35 -3.06 23.21 -18.80
N ILE A 36 -1.97 22.44 -18.88
CA ILE A 36 -0.72 22.78 -19.56
C ILE A 36 -0.98 23.15 -21.04
N LEU A 37 -1.73 22.32 -21.76
CA LEU A 37 -2.04 22.55 -23.17
C LEU A 37 -2.87 23.83 -23.36
N SER A 38 -3.76 24.15 -22.41
CA SER A 38 -4.55 25.38 -22.45
C SER A 38 -3.68 26.64 -22.31
N ILE A 39 -2.67 26.61 -21.41
CA ILE A 39 -1.70 27.71 -21.25
C ILE A 39 -0.91 27.88 -22.54
N PHE A 40 -0.47 26.77 -23.15
CA PHE A 40 0.25 26.80 -24.42
C PHE A 40 -0.60 27.37 -25.56
N TYR A 41 -1.88 27.00 -25.63
CA TYR A 41 -2.80 27.52 -26.64
C TYR A 41 -3.06 29.03 -26.47
N GLN A 42 -3.26 29.50 -25.23
CA GLN A 42 -3.38 30.93 -24.94
C GLN A 42 -2.11 31.70 -25.31
N TRP A 43 -0.94 31.12 -25.07
CA TRP A 43 0.34 31.71 -25.47
C TRP A 43 0.46 31.89 -26.99
N LEU A 44 0.00 30.93 -27.80
CA LEU A 44 -0.02 31.06 -29.26
C LEU A 44 -0.87 32.23 -29.74
N PHE A 45 -1.96 32.55 -29.03
CA PHE A 45 -2.79 33.71 -29.32
C PHE A 45 -2.06 35.03 -28.98
N ILE A 46 -1.41 35.09 -27.82
CA ILE A 46 -0.60 36.24 -27.38
C ILE A 46 0.58 36.50 -28.34
N LYS A 47 1.25 35.45 -28.82
CA LYS A 47 2.33 35.53 -29.82
C LYS A 47 1.92 36.27 -31.10
N LYS A 48 0.68 36.06 -31.58
CA LYS A 48 0.18 36.78 -32.75
C LYS A 48 0.09 38.30 -32.52
N GLY A 49 -0.18 38.73 -31.29
CA GLY A 49 -0.15 40.15 -30.91
C GLY A 49 1.27 40.74 -30.89
N PHE A 50 2.27 39.95 -30.50
CA PHE A 50 3.68 40.40 -30.49
C PHE A 50 4.31 40.54 -31.87
N LEU A 51 3.84 39.81 -32.88
CA LEU A 51 4.30 39.94 -34.27
C LEU A 51 4.06 41.35 -34.85
N VAL A 52 3.11 42.10 -34.30
CA VAL A 52 2.82 43.49 -34.69
C VAL A 52 3.91 44.47 -34.19
N LEU A 53 4.72 44.08 -33.20
CA LEU A 53 5.78 44.90 -32.59
C LEU A 53 7.13 44.85 -33.33
N GLY A 54 7.23 44.15 -34.47
CA GLY A 54 8.45 44.03 -35.26
C GLY A 54 9.52 43.11 -34.67
N GLN A 55 10.79 43.27 -35.08
CA GLN A 55 11.89 42.32 -34.80
C GLN A 55 12.15 42.07 -33.31
N THR A 56 11.98 43.08 -32.44
CA THR A 56 12.14 42.92 -30.99
C THR A 56 11.05 42.03 -30.39
N GLY A 57 9.83 42.08 -30.96
CA GLY A 57 8.71 41.22 -30.57
C GLY A 57 8.90 39.75 -30.97
N GLU A 58 9.56 39.48 -32.10
CA GLU A 58 9.87 38.12 -32.56
C GLU A 58 10.92 37.43 -31.69
N PHE A 59 11.98 38.16 -31.30
CA PHE A 59 12.99 37.65 -30.38
C PHE A 59 12.39 37.32 -29.01
N LEU A 60 11.59 38.23 -28.44
CA LEU A 60 10.96 38.02 -27.13
C LEU A 60 9.96 36.84 -27.18
N SER A 61 9.18 36.75 -28.27
CA SER A 61 8.20 35.69 -28.45
C SER A 61 8.85 34.31 -28.57
N SER A 62 9.95 34.20 -29.33
CA SER A 62 10.69 32.94 -29.49
C SER A 62 11.39 32.51 -28.20
N ALA A 63 12.00 33.45 -27.46
CA ALA A 63 12.60 33.18 -26.17
C ALA A 63 11.57 32.64 -25.15
N ILE A 64 10.41 33.27 -25.05
CA ILE A 64 9.34 32.83 -24.13
C ILE A 64 8.74 31.50 -24.60
N GLN A 65 8.53 31.31 -25.90
CA GLN A 65 8.06 30.03 -26.44
C GLN A 65 9.02 28.88 -26.08
N ASN A 66 10.32 29.09 -26.27
CA ASN A 66 11.34 28.08 -25.92
C ASN A 66 11.38 27.81 -24.42
N ALA A 67 11.22 28.85 -23.58
CA ALA A 67 11.13 28.69 -22.13
C ALA A 67 9.90 27.87 -21.71
N ILE A 68 8.72 28.16 -22.29
CA ILE A 68 7.49 27.41 -22.03
C ILE A 68 7.67 25.95 -22.48
N VAL A 69 8.13 25.71 -23.72
CA VAL A 69 8.33 24.35 -24.23
C VAL A 69 9.29 23.57 -23.35
N SER A 70 10.41 24.17 -22.95
CA SER A 70 11.39 23.53 -22.05
C SER A 70 10.76 23.19 -20.70
N LEU A 71 9.98 24.11 -20.12
CA LEU A 71 9.26 23.88 -18.87
C LEU A 71 8.26 22.72 -19.00
N LEU A 72 7.51 22.65 -20.11
CA LEU A 72 6.54 21.58 -20.35
C LEU A 72 7.22 20.22 -20.49
N ILE A 73 8.37 20.16 -21.16
CA ILE A 73 9.15 18.91 -21.27
C ILE A 73 9.62 18.46 -19.89
N VAL A 74 10.15 19.37 -19.07
CA VAL A 74 10.59 19.06 -17.69
C VAL A 74 9.43 18.54 -16.86
N ILE A 75 8.26 19.21 -16.91
CA ILE A 75 7.07 18.77 -16.19
C ILE A 75 6.63 17.38 -16.67
N ALA A 76 6.56 17.15 -17.99
CA ALA A 76 6.16 15.86 -18.54
C ALA A 76 7.08 14.72 -18.08
N VAL A 77 8.40 14.91 -18.13
CA VAL A 77 9.38 13.94 -17.64
C VAL A 77 9.19 13.69 -16.13
N PHE A 78 8.96 14.75 -15.36
CA PHE A 78 8.74 14.64 -13.92
C PHE A 78 7.47 13.87 -13.58
N LEU A 79 6.36 14.12 -14.29
CA LEU A 79 5.11 13.38 -14.11
C LEU A 79 5.25 11.90 -14.43
N ILE A 80 5.97 11.57 -15.51
CA ILE A 80 6.27 10.18 -15.86
C ILE A 80 7.09 9.52 -14.75
N GLY A 81 8.10 10.22 -14.22
CA GLY A 81 8.91 9.76 -13.10
C GLY A 81 8.06 9.46 -11.86
N ILE A 82 7.19 10.40 -11.47
CA ILE A 82 6.24 10.21 -10.35
C ILE A 82 5.35 8.99 -10.61
N TYR A 83 4.79 8.87 -11.80
CA TYR A 83 3.91 7.75 -12.15
C TYR A 83 4.61 6.40 -12.00
N VAL A 84 5.85 6.29 -12.50
CA VAL A 84 6.67 5.07 -12.37
C VAL A 84 6.96 4.76 -10.90
N ILE A 85 7.31 5.76 -10.09
CA ILE A 85 7.54 5.60 -8.65
C ILE A 85 6.29 5.09 -7.94
N ILE A 86 5.12 5.66 -8.23
CA ILE A 86 3.84 5.24 -7.64
C ILE A 86 3.55 3.79 -7.99
N LEU A 87 3.71 3.39 -9.26
CA LEU A 87 3.51 2.00 -9.67
C LEU A 87 4.49 1.04 -8.99
N TYR A 88 5.75 1.45 -8.85
CA TYR A 88 6.76 0.68 -8.16
C TYR A 88 6.40 0.45 -6.68
N ILE A 89 6.04 1.52 -5.97
CA ILE A 89 5.61 1.46 -4.57
C ILE A 89 4.35 0.58 -4.45
N ALA A 90 3.34 0.81 -5.28
CA ALA A 90 2.08 0.05 -5.26
C ALA A 90 2.34 -1.45 -5.41
N LYS A 91 3.23 -1.85 -6.33
CA LYS A 91 3.60 -3.26 -6.53
C LYS A 91 4.33 -3.84 -5.32
N ARG A 92 5.25 -3.08 -4.70
CA ARG A 92 6.04 -3.52 -3.54
C ARG A 92 5.17 -3.77 -2.30
N PHE A 93 4.15 -2.95 -2.07
CA PHE A 93 3.28 -3.08 -0.90
C PHE A 93 2.07 -4.01 -1.08
N THR A 94 1.54 -4.16 -2.30
CA THR A 94 0.33 -4.95 -2.54
C THR A 94 0.48 -6.41 -2.13
N GLY A 95 1.59 -7.07 -2.49
CA GLY A 95 1.83 -8.48 -2.16
C GLY A 95 1.88 -8.73 -0.65
N PRO A 96 2.72 -8.00 0.10
CA PRO A 96 2.79 -8.09 1.56
C PRO A 96 1.45 -7.85 2.26
N ILE A 97 0.71 -6.81 1.88
CA ILE A 97 -0.60 -6.48 2.49
C ILE A 97 -1.59 -7.63 2.33
N LEU A 98 -1.65 -8.25 1.14
CA LEU A 98 -2.54 -9.40 0.92
C LEU A 98 -2.14 -10.62 1.75
N ARG A 99 -0.84 -10.82 1.97
CA ARG A 99 -0.35 -11.90 2.84
C ARG A 99 -0.79 -11.66 4.28
N MET A 100 -0.74 -10.41 4.77
CA MET A 100 -1.27 -10.05 6.10
C MET A 100 -2.76 -10.31 6.20
N GLU A 101 -3.53 -9.85 5.22
CA GLU A 101 -4.99 -10.01 5.22
C GLU A 101 -5.37 -11.49 5.27
N ARG A 102 -4.65 -12.34 4.53
CA ARG A 102 -4.84 -13.78 4.54
C ARG A 102 -4.45 -14.39 5.89
N TYR A 103 -3.29 -14.02 6.42
CA TYR A 103 -2.81 -14.51 7.71
C TYR A 103 -3.82 -14.21 8.83
N VAL A 104 -4.33 -12.99 8.90
CA VAL A 104 -5.33 -12.60 9.91
C VAL A 104 -6.64 -13.38 9.73
N LYS A 105 -7.10 -13.60 8.49
CA LYS A 105 -8.30 -14.42 8.24
C LYS A 105 -8.12 -15.87 8.64
N GLU A 106 -7.00 -16.48 8.26
CA GLU A 106 -6.67 -17.83 8.69
C GLU A 106 -6.63 -17.86 10.22
N MET A 107 -6.09 -16.82 10.87
CA MET A 107 -5.89 -16.78 12.34
C MET A 107 -7.23 -16.82 13.06
N SER A 108 -8.22 -16.11 12.50
CA SER A 108 -9.59 -16.13 13.00
C SER A 108 -10.32 -17.46 12.76
N ALA A 109 -9.88 -18.28 11.79
CA ALA A 109 -10.61 -19.47 11.37
C ALA A 109 -10.09 -20.79 11.97
N SER A 110 -8.77 -21.01 11.98
CA SER A 110 -8.19 -22.31 12.33
C SER A 110 -7.32 -22.31 13.59
N GLY A 111 -7.01 -21.15 14.18
CA GLY A 111 -6.22 -21.02 15.42
C GLY A 111 -4.72 -21.39 15.32
N GLU A 112 -4.34 -22.28 14.41
CA GLU A 112 -2.95 -22.70 14.16
C GLU A 112 -2.47 -22.31 12.76
N ILE A 113 -1.42 -21.49 12.73
CA ILE A 113 -0.81 -20.92 11.51
C ILE A 113 0.68 -20.72 11.75
N GLU A 114 1.46 -21.04 10.74
CA GLU A 114 2.86 -20.65 10.69
C GLU A 114 3.02 -19.14 10.83
N PRO A 115 4.02 -18.65 11.59
CA PRO A 115 4.22 -17.22 11.79
C PRO A 115 4.31 -16.46 10.46
N LEU A 116 3.68 -15.28 10.40
CA LEU A 116 3.73 -14.39 9.25
C LEU A 116 5.19 -13.98 9.00
N LYS A 117 5.71 -14.31 7.82
CA LYS A 117 7.06 -13.92 7.39
C LYS A 117 7.01 -13.20 6.05
N PHE A 118 7.74 -12.10 5.96
CA PHE A 118 8.02 -11.38 4.73
C PHE A 118 9.37 -11.78 4.14
N ARG A 119 9.56 -11.51 2.85
CA ARG A 119 10.84 -11.76 2.18
C ARG A 119 11.84 -10.71 2.64
N ALA A 120 13.13 -11.05 2.68
CA ALA A 120 14.18 -10.09 3.04
C ALA A 120 14.24 -8.84 2.14
N THR A 121 13.68 -8.92 0.93
CA THR A 121 13.58 -7.81 -0.03
C THR A 121 12.38 -6.88 0.22
N ASP A 122 11.42 -7.31 1.04
CA ASP A 122 10.25 -6.51 1.38
C ASP A 122 10.69 -5.34 2.30
N GLU A 123 9.86 -4.31 2.42
CA GLU A 123 10.21 -3.12 3.20
C GLU A 123 10.45 -3.45 4.68
N PRO A 124 11.47 -2.86 5.35
CA PRO A 124 11.78 -3.13 6.75
C PRO A 124 10.59 -2.94 7.71
N VAL A 125 9.75 -1.94 7.43
CA VAL A 125 8.52 -1.66 8.20
C VAL A 125 7.56 -2.85 8.19
N LEU A 126 7.54 -3.67 7.13
CA LEU A 126 6.69 -4.85 7.08
C LEU A 126 7.19 -5.94 8.04
N HIS A 127 8.50 -6.04 8.25
CA HIS A 127 9.07 -7.00 9.20
C HIS A 127 8.65 -6.67 10.64
N SER A 128 8.76 -5.40 11.06
CA SER A 128 8.32 -4.98 12.40
C SER A 128 6.82 -5.19 12.61
N ILE A 129 6.00 -4.92 11.59
CA ILE A 129 4.57 -5.20 11.63
C ILE A 129 4.32 -6.71 11.77
N SER A 130 5.06 -7.55 11.05
CA SER A 130 4.89 -9.01 11.15
C SER A 130 5.24 -9.55 12.54
N GLU A 131 6.25 -8.99 13.19
CA GLU A 131 6.64 -9.34 14.56
C GLU A 131 5.51 -9.02 15.54
N GLY A 132 4.93 -7.82 15.46
CA GLY A 132 3.79 -7.43 16.28
C GLY A 132 2.56 -8.34 16.07
N ILE A 133 2.23 -8.64 14.82
CA ILE A 133 1.13 -9.56 14.47
C ILE A 133 1.39 -10.97 15.01
N ASN A 134 2.63 -11.46 14.88
CA ASN A 134 3.01 -12.78 15.38
C ASN A 134 2.96 -12.84 16.91
N ALA A 135 3.36 -11.76 17.61
CA ALA A 135 3.26 -11.68 19.06
C ALA A 135 1.79 -11.74 19.53
N ILE A 136 0.88 -11.04 18.83
CA ILE A 136 -0.57 -11.11 19.10
C ILE A 136 -1.10 -12.53 18.86
N ALA A 137 -0.73 -13.14 17.73
CA ALA A 137 -1.13 -14.51 17.40
C ALA A 137 -0.66 -15.51 18.47
N HIS A 138 0.57 -15.35 18.96
CA HIS A 138 1.13 -16.18 20.02
C HIS A 138 0.38 -16.01 21.35
N ARG A 139 0.04 -14.77 21.74
CA ARG A 139 -0.78 -14.50 22.94
C ARG A 139 -2.16 -15.14 22.84
N LEU A 140 -2.84 -14.96 21.69
CA LEU A 140 -4.15 -15.57 21.46
C LEU A 140 -4.12 -17.09 21.57
N ARG A 141 -3.08 -17.76 21.04
CA ARG A 141 -2.91 -19.21 21.20
C ARG A 141 -2.75 -19.64 22.65
N ARG A 142 -1.95 -18.91 23.44
CA ARG A 142 -1.79 -19.20 24.86
C ARG A 142 -3.13 -19.10 25.59
N TYR A 143 -3.87 -18.02 25.38
CA TYR A 143 -5.19 -17.86 25.98
C TYR A 143 -6.18 -18.94 25.55
N HIS A 144 -6.19 -19.32 24.27
CA HIS A 144 -7.06 -20.40 23.80
C HIS A 144 -6.71 -21.76 24.43
N LYS A 145 -5.41 -22.05 24.59
CA LYS A 145 -4.95 -23.29 25.24
C LYS A 145 -5.34 -23.32 26.72
N LEU A 146 -5.17 -22.21 27.44
CA LEU A 146 -5.62 -22.09 28.84
C LEU A 146 -7.12 -22.29 28.97
N LEU A 147 -7.90 -21.64 28.10
CA LEU A 147 -9.35 -21.77 28.13
C LEU A 147 -9.79 -23.22 27.93
N LYS A 148 -9.11 -23.93 27.01
CA LYS A 148 -9.35 -25.36 26.76
C LYS A 148 -8.97 -26.22 27.97
N GLU A 149 -7.80 -25.96 28.58
CA GLU A 149 -7.39 -26.63 29.83
C GLU A 149 -8.47 -26.45 30.91
N VAL A 150 -8.92 -25.20 31.16
CA VAL A 150 -9.97 -24.88 32.13
C VAL A 150 -11.29 -25.60 31.84
N LEU A 151 -11.73 -25.63 30.58
CA LEU A 151 -12.96 -26.34 30.19
C LEU A 151 -12.84 -27.85 30.44
N THR A 152 -11.72 -28.47 30.05
CA THR A 152 -11.48 -29.89 30.33
C THR A 152 -11.49 -30.20 31.83
N TYR A 153 -10.93 -29.30 32.66
CA TYR A 153 -11.01 -29.44 34.12
C TYR A 153 -12.44 -29.33 34.67
N LEU A 154 -13.26 -28.43 34.13
CA LEU A 154 -14.66 -28.28 34.53
C LEU A 154 -15.49 -29.51 34.13
N ASP A 155 -15.23 -30.08 32.96
CA ASP A 155 -15.96 -31.24 32.44
C ASP A 155 -15.54 -32.56 33.13
N GLU A 156 -14.25 -32.74 33.44
CA GLU A 156 -13.73 -33.99 34.01
C GLU A 156 -13.77 -34.03 35.55
N GLY A 157 -14.00 -32.88 36.21
CA GLY A 157 -14.07 -32.78 37.68
C GLY A 157 -12.79 -33.22 38.41
N LYS A 158 -11.67 -33.37 37.70
CA LYS A 158 -10.39 -33.89 38.20
C LYS A 158 -9.28 -32.88 37.98
N GLY A 159 -8.92 -32.14 39.02
CA GLY A 159 -7.76 -31.25 39.02
C GLY A 159 -7.73 -30.32 40.23
N ASP A 160 -6.53 -29.99 40.71
CA ASP A 160 -6.33 -29.06 41.82
C ASP A 160 -6.68 -27.63 41.36
N ARG A 161 -7.86 -27.18 41.77
CA ARG A 161 -8.47 -25.89 41.42
C ARG A 161 -7.53 -24.72 41.74
N ALA A 162 -6.68 -24.86 42.76
CA ALA A 162 -5.73 -23.85 43.17
C ALA A 162 -4.62 -23.65 42.12
N GLN A 163 -4.06 -24.72 41.55
CA GLN A 163 -2.98 -24.62 40.55
C GLN A 163 -3.42 -23.93 39.26
N ILE A 164 -4.64 -24.20 38.78
CA ILE A 164 -5.14 -23.62 37.53
C ILE A 164 -5.46 -22.13 37.73
N LEU A 165 -6.09 -21.77 38.85
CA LEU A 165 -6.35 -20.37 39.20
C LEU A 165 -5.04 -19.59 39.37
N GLU A 166 -4.01 -20.20 39.95
CA GLU A 166 -2.69 -19.59 40.08
C GLU A 166 -2.02 -19.39 38.71
N LYS A 167 -2.14 -20.38 37.79
CA LYS A 167 -1.62 -20.29 36.42
C LYS A 167 -2.32 -19.19 35.61
N ILE A 168 -3.65 -19.11 35.68
CA ILE A 168 -4.44 -18.05 35.05
C ILE A 168 -4.06 -16.68 35.63
N ARG A 169 -3.92 -16.59 36.96
CA ARG A 169 -3.54 -15.34 37.62
C ARG A 169 -2.19 -14.83 37.14
N ARG A 170 -1.18 -15.70 37.06
CA ARG A 170 0.15 -15.33 36.52
C ARG A 170 0.09 -14.83 35.09
N GLU A 171 -0.71 -15.46 34.22
CA GLU A 171 -0.83 -15.04 32.81
C GLU A 171 -1.72 -13.81 32.56
N ILE A 172 -2.51 -13.36 33.55
CA ILE A 172 -3.25 -12.09 33.50
C ILE A 172 -2.40 -10.92 34.05
N GLU A 173 -1.52 -11.19 35.00
CA GLU A 173 -0.66 -10.18 35.64
C GLU A 173 0.64 -9.87 34.83
N GLU A 174 1.00 -10.70 33.82
CA GLU A 174 2.09 -10.48 32.84
C GLU A 174 1.66 -9.88 31.49
#